data_AF-A0A945I471-F1
#
_entry.id   AF-A0A945I471-F1
#
_cell.length_a   1.000
_cell.length_b   1.000
_cell.length_c   1.000
_cell.angle_alpha   90.00
_cell.angle_beta   90.00
_cell.angle_gamma   90.00
#
_symmetry.space_group_name_H-M   'P 1'
#
loop_
_entity.id
_entity.type
_entity.pdbx_description
1 polymer ?
#
loop_
_entity_poly.entity_id
_entity_poly.type
_entity_poly.pdbx_seq_one_letter_code
_entity_poly.pdbx_strand_id
1 'polypeptide(L)'
;MADPILKAIDVLNDALKRDPVALTQLVNLRVDCNAELVRHPTIQSADYHGVAKVGVLGLINGIIGNSPSGVIGAEGSIDRDTGQFTVIRKFVDLRNEKTDIIA
;
A
#
# COMPACT_ATOMS: atom_id res chain seq x y z
N MET A 1 -6.08 20.42 11.74
CA MET A 1 -5.34 19.14 11.88
C MET A 1 -4.56 18.92 10.60
N ALA A 2 -3.31 18.44 10.68
CA ALA A 2 -2.56 18.07 9.48
C ALA A 2 -3.24 16.88 8.79
N ASP A 3 -3.26 16.86 7.46
CA ASP A 3 -3.82 15.76 6.67
C ASP A 3 -3.07 14.45 7.03
N PRO A 4 -3.76 13.43 7.60
CA PRO A 4 -3.12 12.20 8.04
C PRO A 4 -2.48 11.42 6.89
N ILE A 5 -3.00 11.56 5.66
CA ILE A 5 -2.47 10.89 4.47
C ILE A 5 -1.15 11.53 4.06
N LEU A 6 -1.09 12.87 3.98
CA LEU A 6 0.16 13.58 3.68
C LEU A 6 1.22 13.30 4.75
N LYS A 7 0.82 13.32 6.04
CA LYS A 7 1.73 12.97 7.13
C LYS A 7 2.29 11.56 7.00
N ALA A 8 1.45 10.58 6.66
CA ALA A 8 1.90 9.20 6.47
C ALA A 8 2.87 9.07 5.29
N ILE A 9 2.58 9.73 4.17
CA ILE A 9 3.45 9.76 2.98
C ILE A 9 4.82 10.38 3.31
N ASP A 10 4.85 11.49 4.07
CA ASP A 10 6.10 12.13 4.48
C ASP A 10 6.96 11.20 5.34
N VAL A 11 6.35 10.52 6.31
CA VAL A 11 7.06 9.56 7.18
C VAL A 11 7.55 8.35 6.38
N LEU A 12 6.72 7.79 5.50
CA LEU A 12 7.09 6.64 4.67
C LEU A 12 8.23 6.99 3.71
N ASN A 13 8.22 8.17 3.12
CA ASN A 13 9.30 8.62 2.24
C ASN A 13 10.59 8.98 3.00
N ASP A 14 10.51 9.56 4.20
CA ASP A 14 11.71 9.76 5.04
C ASP A 14 12.31 8.41 5.46
N ALA A 15 11.46 7.43 5.82
CA ALA A 15 11.91 6.08 6.14
C ALA A 15 12.55 5.38 4.92
N LEU A 16 11.94 5.48 3.74
CA LEU A 16 12.47 4.94 2.48
C LEU A 16 13.84 5.53 2.14
N LYS A 17 14.02 6.84 2.34
CA LYS A 17 15.30 7.51 2.11
C LYS A 17 16.41 6.98 3.03
N ARG A 18 16.06 6.59 4.25
CA ARG A 18 17.01 6.06 5.24
C ARG A 18 17.35 4.60 5.01
N ASP A 19 16.36 3.77 4.66
CA ASP A 19 16.55 2.35 4.39
C ASP A 19 15.65 1.85 3.24
N PRO A 20 16.07 2.02 1.99
CA PRO A 20 15.26 1.63 0.84
C PRO A 20 15.09 0.11 0.73
N VAL A 21 16.05 -0.68 1.24
CA VAL A 21 16.01 -2.14 1.18
C VAL A 21 14.96 -2.67 2.15
N ALA A 22 14.98 -2.21 3.40
CA ALA A 22 13.99 -2.63 4.39
C ALA A 22 12.57 -2.24 3.98
N LEU A 23 12.35 -1.02 3.47
CA LEU A 23 11.02 -0.58 3.04
C LEU A 23 10.52 -1.37 1.82
N THR A 24 11.41 -1.68 0.87
CA THR A 24 11.06 -2.54 -0.27
C THR A 24 10.67 -3.95 0.20
N GLN A 25 11.44 -4.54 1.10
CA GLN A 25 11.13 -5.85 1.68
C GLN A 25 9.82 -5.86 2.47
N LEU A 26 9.57 -4.82 3.27
CA LEU A 26 8.36 -4.72 4.09
C LEU A 26 7.10 -4.58 3.24
N VAL A 27 7.16 -3.84 2.13
CA VAL A 27 6.03 -3.70 1.20
C VAL A 27 5.80 -4.99 0.41
N ASN A 28 6.85 -5.74 0.09
CA ASN A 28 6.73 -7.06 -0.54
C ASN A 28 6.25 -8.14 0.43
N LEU A 29 6.42 -7.96 1.74
CA LEU A 29 5.95 -8.91 2.74
C LEU A 29 4.41 -8.93 2.76
N ARG A 30 3.86 -9.99 2.17
CA ARG A 30 2.43 -10.28 2.17
C ARG A 30 2.19 -11.64 2.79
N VAL A 31 1.28 -11.67 3.75
CA VAL A 31 0.97 -12.87 4.55
C VAL A 31 -0.45 -13.32 4.29
N ASP A 32 -0.68 -14.62 4.36
CA ASP A 32 -2.01 -15.21 4.21
C ASP A 32 -2.96 -14.63 5.28
N CYS A 33 -4.18 -14.31 4.87
CA CYS A 33 -5.20 -13.82 5.77
C CYS A 33 -6.52 -14.56 5.60
N ASN A 34 -7.33 -14.55 6.65
CA ASN A 34 -8.61 -15.24 6.67
C ASN A 34 -9.72 -14.38 6.03
N ALA A 35 -10.87 -15.01 5.81
CA ALA A 35 -12.03 -14.37 5.18
C ALA A 35 -12.60 -13.19 5.98
N GLU A 36 -12.41 -13.15 7.31
CA GLU A 36 -12.85 -12.00 8.11
C GLU A 36 -12.01 -10.75 7.82
N LEU A 37 -10.68 -10.89 7.72
CA LEU A 37 -9.82 -9.76 7.40
C LEU A 37 -10.05 -9.26 5.96
N VAL A 38 -10.32 -10.17 5.02
CA VAL A 38 -10.68 -9.84 3.64
C VAL A 38 -11.98 -9.01 3.58
N ARG A 39 -12.94 -9.28 4.46
CA ARG A 39 -14.21 -8.55 4.54
C ARG A 39 -14.13 -7.21 5.26
N HIS A 40 -12.97 -6.84 5.81
CA HIS A 40 -12.83 -5.58 6.52
C HIS A 40 -13.10 -4.41 5.57
N PRO A 41 -13.95 -3.42 5.94
CA PRO A 41 -14.42 -2.40 5.01
C PRO A 41 -13.35 -1.46 4.49
N THR A 42 -12.24 -1.31 5.21
CA THR A 42 -11.15 -0.37 4.86
C THR A 42 -9.79 -1.02 4.68
N ILE A 43 -9.57 -2.24 5.20
CA ILE A 43 -8.26 -2.89 5.08
C ILE A 43 -8.19 -3.53 3.70
N GLN A 44 -7.07 -3.34 3.04
CA GLN A 44 -6.89 -3.89 1.70
C GLN A 44 -6.15 -5.22 1.79
N SER A 45 -6.74 -6.21 1.12
CA SER A 45 -6.10 -7.49 0.82
C SER A 45 -6.12 -7.69 -0.69
N ALA A 46 -5.30 -8.62 -1.17
CA ALA A 46 -5.30 -9.02 -2.57
C ALA A 46 -5.27 -10.54 -2.68
N ASP A 47 -5.96 -11.08 -3.67
CA ASP A 47 -5.91 -12.50 -4.00
C ASP A 47 -4.65 -12.79 -4.83
N TYR A 48 -3.90 -13.80 -4.41
CA TYR A 48 -2.76 -14.35 -5.14
C TYR A 48 -2.99 -15.84 -5.34
N HIS A 49 -3.42 -16.22 -6.54
CA HIS A 49 -3.69 -17.61 -6.92
C HIS A 49 -4.67 -18.32 -5.96
N GLY A 50 -5.75 -17.64 -5.55
CA GLY A 50 -6.77 -18.18 -4.65
C GLY A 50 -6.41 -18.08 -3.16
N VAL A 51 -5.27 -17.46 -2.83
CA VAL A 51 -4.86 -17.20 -1.45
C VAL A 51 -4.94 -15.70 -1.20
N ALA A 52 -5.83 -15.30 -0.29
CA ALA A 52 -5.93 -13.92 0.15
C ALA A 52 -4.70 -13.56 0.99
N LYS A 53 -4.06 -12.45 0.65
CA LYS A 53 -2.91 -11.91 1.37
C LYS A 53 -3.09 -10.47 1.77
N VAL A 54 -2.52 -10.11 2.91
CA VAL A 54 -2.45 -8.73 3.43
C VAL A 54 -1.00 -8.30 3.56
N GLY A 55 -0.72 -7.02 3.27
CA GLY A 55 0.58 -6.40 3.46
C GLY A 55 0.47 -5.10 4.26
N VAL A 56 1.62 -4.53 4.61
CA VAL A 56 1.68 -3.33 5.48
C VAL A 56 0.89 -2.15 4.92
N LEU A 57 0.92 -1.92 3.60
CA LEU A 57 0.18 -0.81 2.99
C LEU A 57 -1.33 -1.01 3.07
N GLY A 58 -1.81 -2.25 3.00
CA GLY A 58 -3.24 -2.55 3.15
C GLY A 58 -3.76 -2.24 4.55
N LEU A 59 -2.93 -2.46 5.57
CA LEU A 59 -3.23 -2.07 6.95
C LEU A 59 -3.20 -0.54 7.12
N ILE A 60 -2.15 0.12 6.63
CA ILE A 60 -2.01 1.58 6.71
C ILE A 60 -3.19 2.27 6.02
N ASN A 61 -3.54 1.86 4.80
CA ASN A 61 -4.69 2.38 4.08
C ASN A 61 -6.00 2.14 4.85
N GLY A 62 -6.13 1.04 5.59
CA GLY A 62 -7.29 0.80 6.45
C GLY A 62 -7.36 1.68 7.70
N ILE A 63 -6.22 2.17 8.20
CA ILE A 63 -6.13 3.06 9.38
C ILE A 63 -6.43 4.51 9.00
N ILE A 64 -5.84 5.01 7.91
CA ILE A 64 -5.88 6.44 7.56
C ILE A 64 -6.83 6.76 6.41
N GLY A 65 -7.16 5.75 5.59
CA GLY A 65 -7.97 5.91 4.40
C GLY A 65 -9.45 5.68 4.70
N ASN A 66 -10.29 6.24 3.84
CA ASN A 66 -11.73 6.05 3.82
C ASN A 66 -12.20 5.41 2.50
N SER A 67 -11.30 4.74 1.79
CA SER A 67 -11.53 4.22 0.44
C SER A 67 -11.18 2.74 0.35
N PRO A 68 -12.03 1.90 -0.24
CA PRO A 68 -11.73 0.48 -0.47
C PRO A 68 -10.54 0.29 -1.42
N SER A 69 -10.31 1.25 -2.34
CA SER A 69 -9.15 1.24 -3.24
C SER A 69 -7.90 1.90 -2.65
N GLY A 70 -7.95 2.39 -1.40
CA GLY A 70 -6.77 2.89 -0.69
C GLY A 70 -6.34 4.26 -1.20
N VAL A 71 -5.48 4.95 -0.46
CA VAL A 71 -5.10 6.35 -0.74
C VAL A 71 -3.58 6.54 -0.80
N ILE A 72 -2.81 5.59 -0.28
CA ILE A 72 -1.35 5.54 -0.42
C ILE A 72 -0.95 4.37 -1.31
N GLY A 73 -0.08 4.67 -2.27
CA GLY A 73 0.58 3.71 -3.16
C GLY A 73 2.09 3.76 -3.03
N ALA A 74 2.77 2.87 -3.77
CA ALA A 74 4.22 2.86 -3.91
C ALA A 74 4.59 2.75 -5.39
N GLU A 75 5.56 3.55 -5.82
CA GLU A 75 6.14 3.54 -7.15
C GLU A 75 7.54 2.93 -7.08
N GLY A 76 7.87 2.09 -8.05
CA GLY A 76 9.14 1.37 -8.04
C GLY A 76 9.35 0.55 -9.30
N SER A 77 10.50 -0.10 -9.36
CA SER A 77 10.73 -1.15 -10.36
C SER A 77 10.20 -2.46 -9.82
N ILE A 78 9.59 -3.27 -10.69
CA ILE A 78 9.06 -4.58 -10.32
C ILE A 78 9.78 -5.68 -11.10
N ASP A 79 9.94 -6.83 -10.45
CA ASP A 79 10.24 -8.08 -11.12
C ASP A 79 8.97 -8.54 -11.87
N ARG A 80 9.09 -8.80 -13.17
CA ARG A 80 7.92 -9.06 -14.03
C ARG A 80 7.34 -10.47 -13.84
N ASP A 81 8.13 -11.40 -13.35
CA ASP A 81 7.72 -12.79 -13.17
C ASP A 81 6.99 -12.96 -11.83
N THR A 82 7.40 -12.23 -10.81
CA THR A 82 6.85 -12.32 -9.44
C THR A 82 5.90 -11.19 -9.07
N GLY A 83 5.94 -10.06 -9.79
CA GLY A 83 5.21 -8.85 -9.45
C GLY A 83 5.72 -8.13 -8.19
N GLN A 84 6.84 -8.57 -7.61
CA GLN A 84 7.43 -7.94 -6.43
C GLN A 84 8.23 -6.71 -6.80
N PHE A 85 8.29 -5.72 -5.90
CA PHE A 85 9.20 -4.60 -6.07
C PHE A 85 10.64 -5.08 -5.97
N THR A 86 11.45 -4.75 -6.97
CA THR A 86 12.92 -4.84 -6.86
C THR A 86 13.48 -3.63 -6.14
N VAL A 87 12.84 -2.47 -6.33
CA VAL A 87 13.15 -1.24 -5.58
C VAL A 87 11.91 -0.35 -5.53
N ILE A 88 11.58 0.16 -4.34
CA ILE A 88 10.63 1.27 -4.19
C ILE A 88 11.39 2.58 -4.29
N ARG A 89 10.88 3.50 -5.11
CA ARG A 89 11.43 4.84 -5.31
C ARG A 89 10.67 5.90 -4.54
N LYS A 90 9.36 5.73 -4.36
CA LYS A 90 8.51 6.74 -3.70
C LYS A 90 7.19 6.14 -3.22
N PHE A 91 6.68 6.63 -2.09
CA PHE A 91 5.28 6.49 -1.71
C PHE A 91 4.47 7.71 -2.17
N VAL A 92 3.28 7.47 -2.73
CA VAL A 92 2.49 8.49 -3.42
C VAL A 92 1.07 8.59 -2.90
N ASP A 93 0.50 9.78 -3.05
CA ASP A 93 -0.91 10.07 -2.78
C ASP A 93 -1.75 9.73 -4.01
N LEU A 94 -2.49 8.62 -3.93
CA LEU A 94 -3.33 8.15 -5.02
C LEU A 94 -4.63 8.96 -5.15
N ARG A 95 -4.94 9.88 -4.21
CA ARG A 95 -6.14 10.73 -4.34
C ARG A 95 -6.05 11.68 -5.52
N ASN A 96 -4.84 12.10 -5.88
CA ASN A 96 -4.60 13.01 -7.00
C ASN A 96 -4.65 12.31 -8.37
N GLU A 97 -4.54 10.98 -8.39
CA GLU A 97 -4.56 10.15 -9.60
C GLU A 97 -5.94 9.51 -9.87
N LYS A 98 -6.87 9.61 -8.92
CA LYS A 98 -8.26 9.17 -9.07
C LYS A 98 -9.10 10.27 -9.73
N THR A 99 -8.92 10.46 -11.04
CA THR A 99 -9.83 11.28 -11.86
C THR A 99 -11.21 10.63 -12.06
N ASP A 100 -11.40 9.37 -11.63
CA ASP A 100 -12.61 8.57 -11.92
C ASP A 100 -13.67 8.56 -10.80
N ILE A 101 -13.83 9.64 -10.02
CA ILE A 101 -14.98 9.80 -9.10
C ILE A 101 -15.81 11.05 -9.43
N ILE A 102 -15.81 11.46 -10.71
CA ILE A 102 -16.83 12.35 -11.28
C ILE A 102 -17.32 11.75 -12.60
N ALA A 103 -18.19 10.75 -12.51
CA ALA A 103 -19.14 10.38 -13.55
C ALA A 103 -20.31 9.62 -12.92
#